data_AF-A0A1S3RZV8-F1
#
_entry.id   AF-A0A1S3RZV8-F1
#
_cell.length_a   1.000
_cell.length_b   1.000
_cell.length_c   1.000
_cell.angle_alpha   90.00
_cell.angle_beta   90.00
_cell.angle_gamma   90.00
#
_symmetry.space_group_name_H-M   'P 1'
#
loop_
_entity.id
_entity.type
_entity.pdbx_description
1 polymer ?
#
loop_
_entity_poly.entity_id
_entity_poly.type
_entity_poly.pdbx_seq_one_letter_code
_entity_poly.pdbx_strand_id
1 'polypeptide(L)'
;MDLNANEDETSYYADKTWVQCESPRCLKWRLVPKGDEAVAELDHGKSWHCHMNPDPLFSHCSIPQGPFPKNSQLKEHGLKVVYSLLPVGSLVLVKACNWPWWPAILSPDPNVEEYVRLDSEGYVEHYHVEFLGKPHTRYWAATKHVELYDTSFTKVCIFFFVCQLNVS
;
A
#
# COMPACT_ATOMS: atom_id res chain seq x y z
N MET A 1 -6.57 37.38 8.75
CA MET A 1 -5.27 36.77 9.08
C MET A 1 -5.43 35.35 8.64
N ASP A 2 -5.22 35.08 7.35
CA ASP A 2 -5.67 33.82 6.74
C ASP A 2 -4.62 33.37 5.72
N LEU A 3 -3.44 33.03 6.24
CA LEU A 3 -2.39 32.31 5.54
C LEU A 3 -1.75 31.44 6.61
N ASN A 4 -1.92 30.11 6.54
CA ASN A 4 -1.02 29.07 7.08
C ASN A 4 -1.67 27.67 7.23
N ALA A 5 -2.95 27.48 6.91
CA ALA A 5 -3.55 26.14 7.01
C ALA A 5 -3.17 25.18 5.86
N ASN A 6 -2.51 25.66 4.79
CA ASN A 6 -2.38 24.93 3.52
C ASN A 6 -0.98 24.33 3.25
N GLU A 7 0.08 24.92 3.81
CA GLU A 7 1.46 24.38 3.69
C GLU A 7 1.75 23.30 4.74
N ASP A 8 1.10 23.38 5.90
CA ASP A 8 1.33 22.50 7.06
C ASP A 8 0.85 21.05 6.82
N GLU A 9 -0.33 20.88 6.22
CA GLU A 9 -0.92 19.56 5.93
C GLU A 9 -0.20 18.82 4.78
N THR A 10 0.28 19.55 3.77
CA THR A 10 1.07 18.97 2.67
C THR A 10 2.41 18.45 3.18
N SER A 11 3.07 19.25 4.03
CA SER A 11 4.30 18.88 4.72
C SER A 11 4.12 17.63 5.58
N TYR A 12 2.99 17.53 6.28
CA TYR A 12 2.72 16.44 7.22
C TYR A 12 2.76 15.04 6.58
N TYR A 13 2.30 14.85 5.34
CA TYR A 13 2.29 13.53 4.70
C TYR A 13 3.54 13.24 3.87
N ALA A 14 4.29 14.26 3.46
CA ALA A 14 5.39 14.11 2.51
C ALA A 14 6.54 13.24 3.07
N ASP A 15 6.79 13.32 4.37
CA ASP A 15 7.87 12.60 5.07
C ASP A 15 7.38 11.34 5.79
N LYS A 16 6.15 10.88 5.53
CA LYS A 16 5.56 9.70 6.20
C LYS A 16 5.18 8.58 5.23
N THR A 17 5.14 7.37 5.77
CA THR A 17 4.76 6.14 5.07
C THR A 17 3.69 5.43 5.89
N TRP A 18 2.72 4.82 5.22
CA TRP A 18 1.79 3.92 5.88
C TRP A 18 2.38 2.51 5.95
N VAL A 19 2.45 1.98 7.16
CA VAL A 19 2.92 0.63 7.46
C VAL A 19 1.78 -0.17 8.07
N GLN A 20 1.58 -1.41 7.60
CA GLN A 20 0.60 -2.31 8.19
C GLN A 20 1.20 -3.07 9.36
N CYS A 21 0.45 -3.16 10.46
CA CYS A 21 0.82 -4.00 11.60
C CYS A 21 0.67 -5.48 11.25
N GLU A 22 1.77 -6.23 11.35
CA GLU A 22 1.82 -7.67 11.06
C GLU A 22 1.35 -8.56 12.23
N SER A 23 0.71 -7.98 13.25
CA SER A 23 0.04 -8.80 14.26
C SER A 23 -1.19 -9.43 13.60
N PRO A 24 -1.36 -10.78 13.63
CA PRO A 24 -2.48 -11.46 12.95
C PRO A 24 -3.86 -11.03 13.40
N ARG A 25 -3.97 -10.41 14.59
CA ARG A 25 -5.24 -9.90 15.15
C ARG A 25 -5.40 -8.39 15.00
N CYS A 26 -4.44 -7.69 14.39
CA CYS A 26 -4.46 -6.24 14.27
C CYS A 26 -4.67 -5.80 12.82
N LEU A 27 -3.69 -6.04 11.94
CA LEU A 27 -3.69 -5.66 10.52
C LEU A 27 -4.02 -4.18 10.24
N LYS A 28 -3.94 -3.31 11.25
CA LYS A 28 -4.19 -1.86 11.13
C LYS A 28 -3.02 -1.17 10.45
N TRP A 29 -3.34 -0.16 9.67
CA TRP A 29 -2.39 0.75 9.05
C TRP A 29 -2.03 1.90 9.97
N ARG A 30 -0.75 2.25 10.00
CA ARG A 30 -0.19 3.30 10.84
C ARG A 30 0.69 4.20 9.99
N LEU A 31 0.54 5.51 10.19
CA LEU A 31 1.40 6.49 9.55
C LEU A 31 2.67 6.65 10.38
N VAL A 32 3.83 6.44 9.76
CA VAL A 32 5.14 6.42 10.42
C VAL A 32 6.11 7.34 9.67
N PRO A 33 6.96 8.13 10.35
CA PRO A 33 7.99 8.93 9.70
C PRO A 33 8.98 8.07 8.91
N LYS A 34 9.32 8.46 7.67
CA LYS A 34 10.25 7.74 6.79
C LYS A 34 11.67 7.63 7.36
N GLY A 35 12.09 8.60 8.17
CA GLY A 35 13.41 8.64 8.80
C GLY A 35 13.52 7.83 10.10
N ASP A 36 12.46 7.13 10.51
CA ASP A 36 12.47 6.32 11.72
C ASP A 36 13.18 4.98 11.50
N GLU A 37 14.01 4.56 12.46
CA GLU A 37 14.70 3.27 12.43
C GLU A 37 13.71 2.11 12.23
N ALA A 38 12.49 2.21 12.78
CA ALA A 38 11.44 1.21 12.62
C ALA A 38 11.00 1.04 11.17
N VAL A 39 11.16 2.06 10.31
CA VAL A 39 10.87 1.99 8.86
C VAL A 39 12.10 1.55 8.07
N ALA A 40 13.31 1.95 8.48
CA ALA A 40 14.54 1.47 7.84
C ALA A 40 14.74 -0.05 8.01
N GLU A 41 14.25 -0.62 9.11
CA GLU A 41 14.32 -2.06 9.39
C GLU A 41 13.33 -2.92 8.58
N LEU A 42 12.29 -2.30 8.00
CA LEU A 42 11.26 -2.98 7.20
C LEU A 42 11.84 -3.55 5.88
N ASP A 43 12.81 -2.87 5.28
CA ASP A 43 13.51 -3.33 4.07
C ASP A 43 14.34 -4.60 4.31
N HIS A 44 14.59 -4.96 5.58
CA HIS A 44 15.37 -6.14 5.97
C HIS A 44 14.52 -7.37 6.26
N GLY A 45 13.22 -7.34 5.94
CA GLY A 45 12.30 -8.47 6.16
C GLY A 45 11.94 -8.68 7.64
N LYS A 46 12.14 -7.66 8.48
CA LYS A 46 11.69 -7.66 9.88
C LYS A 46 10.22 -7.25 9.95
N SER A 47 9.47 -7.91 10.83
CA SER A 47 8.06 -7.60 11.06
C SER A 47 7.88 -6.26 11.75
N TRP A 48 6.87 -5.51 11.30
CA TRP A 48 6.45 -4.28 11.97
C TRP A 48 5.14 -4.44 12.74
N HIS A 49 5.10 -3.89 13.95
CA HIS A 49 3.95 -3.95 14.85
C HIS A 49 3.62 -2.57 15.41
N CYS A 50 2.37 -2.33 15.79
CA CYS A 50 1.94 -1.00 16.26
C CYS A 50 2.82 -0.43 17.39
N HIS A 51 3.36 -1.26 18.28
CA HIS A 51 4.24 -0.81 19.38
C HIS A 51 5.58 -0.20 18.92
N MET A 52 5.92 -0.36 17.65
CA MET A 52 7.08 0.25 17.01
C MET A 52 6.76 1.63 16.42
N ASN A 53 5.49 2.07 16.44
CA ASN A 53 5.14 3.41 16.00
C ASN A 53 5.61 4.45 17.04
N PRO A 54 6.43 5.44 16.68
CA PRO A 54 6.86 6.50 17.60
C PRO A 54 5.71 7.40 18.05
N ASP A 55 4.59 7.46 17.32
CA ASP A 55 3.41 8.22 17.72
C ASP A 55 2.64 7.49 18.84
N PRO A 56 2.63 7.99 20.08
CA PRO A 56 1.96 7.34 21.20
C PRO A 56 0.44 7.26 21.03
N LEU A 57 -0.16 8.10 20.17
CA LEU A 57 -1.58 8.05 19.87
C LEU A 57 -1.94 6.88 18.94
N PHE A 58 -0.95 6.24 18.32
CA PHE A 58 -1.14 5.13 17.38
C PHE A 58 -0.15 3.98 17.59
N SER A 59 0.45 3.89 18.78
CA SER A 59 1.48 2.91 19.14
C SER A 59 0.98 1.60 19.72
N HIS A 60 -0.32 1.30 19.66
CA HIS A 60 -0.84 0.04 20.20
C HIS A 60 -1.96 -0.56 19.35
N CYS A 61 -2.08 -1.88 19.36
CA CYS A 61 -3.07 -2.61 18.57
C CYS A 61 -4.51 -2.35 19.04
N SER A 62 -4.71 -2.00 20.31
CA SER A 62 -6.02 -1.63 20.86
C SER A 62 -6.51 -0.26 20.38
N ILE A 63 -5.61 0.59 19.88
CA ILE A 63 -5.97 1.92 19.39
C ILE A 63 -6.67 1.75 18.03
N PRO A 64 -7.82 2.42 17.78
CA PRO A 64 -8.45 2.45 16.47
C PRO A 64 -7.51 2.90 15.34
N GLN A 65 -7.78 2.46 14.12
CA GLN A 65 -7.04 2.96 12.96
C GLN A 65 -7.43 4.42 12.68
N GLY A 66 -6.45 5.26 12.32
CA GLY A 66 -6.73 6.61 11.86
C GLY A 66 -7.43 6.61 10.50
N PRO A 67 -8.04 7.74 10.10
CA PRO A 67 -8.62 7.89 8.77
C PRO A 67 -7.52 7.88 7.70
N PHE A 68 -7.81 7.30 6.54
CA PHE A 68 -6.97 7.48 5.36
C PHE A 68 -7.30 8.81 4.67
N PRO A 69 -6.29 9.57 4.21
CA PRO A 69 -6.53 10.76 3.41
C PRO A 69 -7.20 10.38 2.09
N LYS A 70 -8.09 11.24 1.59
CA LYS A 70 -8.71 11.01 0.28
C LYS A 70 -7.68 11.26 -0.82
N ASN A 71 -7.66 10.43 -1.85
CA ASN A 71 -6.78 10.63 -3.01
C ASN A 71 -6.96 12.00 -3.68
N SER A 72 -8.17 12.59 -3.63
CA SER A 72 -8.39 13.96 -4.14
C SER A 72 -7.64 15.00 -3.33
N GLN A 73 -7.64 14.89 -2.00
CA GLN A 73 -6.92 15.80 -1.10
C GLN A 73 -5.41 15.69 -1.36
N LEU A 74 -4.87 14.46 -1.43
CA LEU A 74 -3.45 14.28 -1.75
C LEU A 74 -3.09 14.94 -3.09
N LYS A 75 -3.90 14.75 -4.13
CA LYS A 75 -3.65 15.34 -5.46
C LYS A 75 -3.67 16.86 -5.46
N GLU A 76 -4.59 17.49 -4.73
CA GLU A 76 -4.65 18.96 -4.57
C GLU A 76 -3.33 19.52 -4.02
N HIS A 77 -2.64 18.71 -3.22
CA HIS A 77 -1.35 19.03 -2.61
C HIS A 77 -0.14 18.47 -3.38
N GLY A 78 -0.32 18.01 -4.62
CA GLY A 78 0.77 17.45 -5.40
C GLY A 78 1.33 16.16 -4.81
N LEU A 79 0.53 15.39 -4.06
CA LEU A 79 0.90 14.10 -3.49
C LEU A 79 0.10 12.97 -4.16
N LYS A 80 0.67 11.77 -4.20
CA LYS A 80 -0.07 10.55 -4.56
C LYS A 80 0.26 9.37 -3.64
N VAL A 81 -0.72 8.48 -3.50
CA VAL A 81 -0.50 7.17 -2.89
C VAL A 81 0.20 6.27 -3.89
N VAL A 82 1.32 5.70 -3.48
CA VAL A 82 2.15 4.76 -4.21
C VAL A 82 2.15 3.44 -3.45
N TYR A 83 2.03 2.34 -4.18
CA TYR A 83 1.93 0.99 -3.63
C TYR A 83 3.27 0.29 -3.77
N SER A 84 3.66 -0.51 -2.77
CA SER A 84 4.82 -1.39 -2.90
C SER A 84 4.72 -2.32 -4.11
N LEU A 85 5.89 -2.62 -4.68
CA LEU A 85 6.02 -3.69 -5.66
C LEU A 85 5.91 -5.05 -4.97
N LEU A 86 4.87 -5.81 -5.30
CA LEU A 86 4.65 -7.18 -4.83
C LEU A 86 5.39 -8.16 -5.75
N PRO A 87 6.04 -9.21 -5.21
CA PRO A 87 6.72 -10.18 -6.04
C PRO A 87 5.75 -11.05 -6.84
N VAL A 88 6.20 -11.52 -8.01
CA VAL A 88 5.48 -12.55 -8.77
C VAL A 88 5.25 -13.79 -7.89
N GLY A 89 4.07 -14.41 -8.03
CA GLY A 89 3.65 -15.54 -7.22
C GLY A 89 2.98 -15.16 -5.88
N SER A 90 2.95 -13.88 -5.50
CA SER A 90 2.18 -13.44 -4.34
C SER A 90 0.69 -13.77 -4.48
N LEU A 91 0.10 -14.31 -3.41
CA LEU A 91 -1.35 -14.43 -3.28
C LEU A 91 -1.95 -13.07 -2.92
N VAL A 92 -3.02 -12.70 -3.60
CA VAL A 92 -3.70 -11.41 -3.45
C VAL A 92 -5.21 -11.59 -3.46
N LEU A 93 -5.93 -10.68 -2.82
CA LEU A 93 -7.34 -10.44 -3.06
C LEU A 93 -7.47 -9.32 -4.09
N VAL A 94 -8.38 -9.51 -5.06
CA VAL A 94 -8.59 -8.54 -6.13
C VAL A 94 -10.06 -8.19 -6.25
N LYS A 95 -10.34 -6.88 -6.33
CA LYS A 95 -11.68 -6.35 -6.61
C LYS A 95 -11.84 -6.07 -8.10
N ALA A 96 -12.41 -7.01 -8.84
CA ALA A 96 -12.71 -6.85 -10.27
C ALA A 96 -14.18 -6.53 -10.51
N CYS A 97 -14.46 -5.40 -11.18
CA CYS A 97 -15.81 -4.98 -11.56
C CYS A 97 -16.81 -5.08 -10.38
N ASN A 98 -17.91 -5.81 -10.56
CA ASN A 98 -18.97 -6.02 -9.58
C ASN A 98 -18.78 -7.28 -8.72
N TRP A 99 -17.68 -8.00 -8.87
CA TRP A 99 -17.39 -9.20 -8.06
C TRP A 99 -16.92 -8.80 -6.65
N PRO A 100 -17.11 -9.66 -5.63
CA PRO A 100 -16.46 -9.46 -4.34
C PRO A 100 -14.93 -9.49 -4.50
N TRP A 101 -14.21 -9.15 -3.41
CA TRP A 101 -12.78 -9.42 -3.33
C TRP A 101 -12.53 -10.92 -3.50
N TRP A 102 -11.79 -11.29 -4.53
CA TRP A 102 -11.59 -12.69 -4.90
C TRP A 102 -10.09 -13.05 -4.88
N PRO A 103 -9.72 -14.24 -4.39
CA PRO A 103 -8.32 -14.65 -4.33
C PRO A 103 -7.75 -14.88 -5.74
N ALA A 104 -6.53 -14.42 -5.93
CA ALA A 104 -5.75 -14.53 -7.15
C ALA A 104 -4.25 -14.66 -6.83
N ILE A 105 -3.47 -15.05 -7.84
CA ILE A 105 -2.01 -15.09 -7.78
C ILE A 105 -1.44 -14.09 -8.79
N LEU A 106 -0.37 -13.37 -8.40
CA LEU A 106 0.37 -12.53 -9.34
C LEU A 106 1.15 -13.43 -10.31
N SER A 107 0.90 -13.28 -11.60
CA SER A 107 1.54 -14.11 -12.64
C SER A 107 1.82 -13.29 -13.89
N PRO A 108 2.82 -13.65 -14.73
CA PRO A 108 3.03 -12.99 -16.01
C PRO A 108 1.81 -13.15 -16.93
N ASP A 109 1.45 -12.09 -17.64
CA ASP A 109 0.47 -12.15 -18.73
C ASP A 109 1.04 -13.04 -19.85
N PRO A 110 0.30 -14.03 -20.35
CA PRO A 110 0.81 -14.97 -21.36
C PRO A 110 1.12 -14.32 -22.72
N ASN A 111 0.66 -13.09 -22.98
CA ASN A 111 0.89 -12.39 -24.24
C ASN A 111 2.07 -11.43 -24.18
N VAL A 112 2.32 -10.82 -23.02
CA VAL A 112 3.37 -9.80 -22.85
C VAL A 112 4.51 -10.22 -21.91
N GLU A 113 4.38 -11.38 -21.25
CA GLU A 113 5.35 -11.96 -20.31
C GLU A 113 5.73 -11.07 -19.11
N GLU A 114 4.93 -10.02 -18.85
CA GLU A 114 5.05 -9.11 -17.73
C GLU A 114 3.89 -9.29 -16.76
N TYR A 115 4.14 -9.06 -15.46
CA TYR A 115 3.10 -9.13 -14.42
C TYR A 115 2.77 -7.76 -13.81
N VAL A 116 3.47 -6.70 -14.23
CA VAL A 116 3.36 -5.35 -13.66
C VAL A 116 3.35 -4.33 -14.79
N ARG A 117 2.49 -3.31 -14.68
CA ARG A 117 2.59 -2.08 -15.48
C ARG A 117 2.90 -0.91 -14.56
N LEU A 118 3.87 -0.11 -14.96
CA LEU A 118 4.29 1.09 -14.26
C LEU A 118 3.65 2.33 -14.89
N ASP A 119 3.40 3.36 -14.08
CA ASP A 119 3.01 4.69 -14.55
C ASP A 119 4.22 5.46 -15.13
N SER A 120 3.99 6.67 -15.65
CA SER A 120 5.05 7.52 -16.23
C SER A 120 6.12 7.96 -15.23
N GLU A 121 5.85 7.84 -13.93
CA GLU A 121 6.78 8.17 -12.85
C GLU A 121 7.49 6.91 -12.31
N GLY A 122 7.25 5.73 -12.90
CA GLY A 122 7.90 4.48 -12.55
C GLY A 122 7.26 3.73 -11.38
N TYR A 123 6.06 4.13 -10.94
CA TYR A 123 5.36 3.46 -9.84
C TYR A 123 4.36 2.42 -10.34
N VAL A 124 4.07 1.42 -9.51
CA VAL A 124 3.18 0.32 -9.90
C VAL A 124 1.74 0.81 -10.05
N GLU A 125 1.19 0.66 -11.26
CA GLU A 125 -0.17 1.07 -11.60
C GLU A 125 -1.12 -0.13 -11.70
N HIS A 126 -0.65 -1.23 -12.31
CA HIS A 126 -1.43 -2.45 -12.46
C HIS A 126 -0.60 -3.72 -12.22
N TYR A 127 -1.27 -4.74 -11.70
CA TYR A 127 -0.77 -6.11 -11.61
C TYR A 127 -1.56 -7.03 -12.54
N HIS A 128 -0.90 -7.94 -13.23
CA HIS A 128 -1.57 -9.07 -13.87
C HIS A 128 -1.78 -10.18 -12.84
N VAL A 129 -3.02 -10.67 -12.78
CA VAL A 129 -3.43 -11.69 -11.82
C VAL A 129 -4.13 -12.84 -12.51
N GLU A 130 -3.97 -14.04 -11.98
CA GLU A 130 -4.78 -15.21 -12.29
C GLU A 130 -5.66 -15.57 -11.10
N PHE A 131 -6.98 -15.55 -11.28
CA PHE A 131 -7.93 -15.85 -10.21
C PHE A 131 -7.92 -17.33 -9.84
N LEU A 132 -7.97 -17.61 -8.55
CA LEU A 132 -8.12 -18.98 -8.04
C LEU A 132 -9.57 -19.42 -8.23
N GLY A 133 -9.77 -20.52 -8.95
CA GLY A 133 -11.09 -21.08 -9.19
C GLY A 133 -11.22 -21.76 -10.55
N LYS A 134 -12.43 -22.19 -10.87
CA LYS A 134 -12.80 -22.73 -12.20
C LYS A 134 -13.98 -21.92 -12.75
N PRO A 135 -13.91 -21.43 -14.00
CA PRO A 135 -12.76 -21.48 -14.91
C PRO A 135 -11.61 -20.56 -14.44
N HIS A 136 -10.39 -20.86 -14.88
CA HIS A 136 -9.24 -19.99 -14.66
C HIS A 136 -9.43 -18.71 -15.48
N THR A 137 -9.48 -17.57 -14.82
CA THR A 137 -9.60 -16.25 -15.46
C THR A 137 -8.44 -15.36 -15.07
N ARG A 138 -8.12 -14.40 -15.95
CA ARG A 138 -6.99 -13.49 -15.81
C ARG A 138 -7.45 -12.05 -15.92
N TYR A 139 -6.74 -11.14 -15.25
CA TYR A 139 -7.13 -9.74 -15.21
C TYR A 139 -5.93 -8.83 -14.92
N TRP A 140 -5.92 -7.66 -15.55
CA TRP A 140 -5.04 -6.56 -15.15
C TRP A 140 -5.76 -5.71 -14.10
N ALA A 141 -5.38 -5.88 -12.84
CA ALA A 141 -5.96 -5.20 -11.70
C ALA A 141 -5.19 -3.93 -11.37
N ALA A 142 -5.90 -2.80 -11.26
CA ALA A 142 -5.31 -1.57 -10.74
C ALA A 142 -4.86 -1.77 -9.29
N THR A 143 -3.69 -1.25 -8.90
CA THR A 143 -3.09 -1.44 -7.57
C THR A 143 -4.03 -1.13 -6.41
N LYS A 144 -4.84 -0.08 -6.54
CA LYS A 144 -5.87 0.30 -5.55
C LYS A 144 -6.97 -0.75 -5.31
N HIS A 145 -7.04 -1.79 -6.15
CA HIS A 145 -8.00 -2.89 -6.06
C HIS A 145 -7.30 -4.24 -5.83
N VAL A 146 -6.06 -4.21 -5.34
CA VAL A 146 -5.24 -5.37 -5.01
C VAL A 146 -4.81 -5.26 -3.55
N GLU A 147 -5.08 -6.28 -2.77
CA GLU A 147 -4.62 -6.43 -1.38
C GLU A 147 -3.86 -7.75 -1.27
N LEU A 148 -2.78 -7.82 -0.49
CA LEU A 148 -2.12 -9.11 -0.26
C LEU A 148 -3.06 -10.06 0.47
N TYR A 149 -3.13 -11.29 0.00
CA TYR A 149 -3.87 -12.34 0.68
C TYR A 149 -2.95 -12.96 1.73
N ASP A 150 -3.06 -12.47 2.95
CA ASP A 150 -2.26 -12.95 4.07
C ASP A 150 -2.86 -14.25 4.64
N THR A 151 -2.17 -15.37 4.42
CA THR A 151 -2.42 -16.65 5.11
C THR A 151 -1.36 -16.98 6.14
N SER A 152 -0.50 -16.02 6.49
CA SER A 152 0.61 -16.13 7.44
C SER A 152 1.56 -17.29 7.16
N PHE A 153 2.60 -17.13 6.32
CA PHE A 153 3.88 -17.89 6.43
C PHE A 153 5.08 -17.28 5.64
N THR A 154 4.86 -16.31 4.74
CA THR A 154 5.94 -15.50 4.14
C THR A 154 5.51 -14.05 4.11
N LYS A 155 6.20 -13.21 4.88
CA LYS A 155 5.83 -11.83 5.18
C LYS A 155 6.34 -10.92 4.07
N VAL A 156 5.43 -10.38 3.26
CA VAL A 156 5.73 -9.26 2.38
C VAL A 156 5.17 -8.02 3.06
N CYS A 157 6.04 -7.09 3.40
CA CYS A 157 5.61 -5.81 3.94
C CYS A 157 4.97 -5.00 2.81
N ILE A 158 3.68 -4.73 2.91
CA ILE A 158 3.02 -3.78 2.02
C ILE A 158 3.16 -2.39 2.65
N PHE A 159 3.66 -1.45 1.87
CA PHE A 159 3.68 -0.04 2.22
C PHE A 159 2.76 0.71 1.28
N PHE A 160 2.10 1.73 1.82
CA PHE A 160 1.66 2.84 1.01
C PHE A 160 2.61 4.01 1.24
N PHE A 161 3.34 4.38 0.20
CA PHE A 161 4.14 5.59 0.21
C PHE A 161 3.26 6.75 -0.21
N VAL A 162 3.41 7.88 0.48
CA VAL A 162 2.97 9.16 -0.07
C VAL A 162 4.22 9.78 -0.73
N CYS A 163 4.17 9.95 -2.05
CA CYS A 163 5.23 10.61 -2.82
C CYS A 163 4.76 11.96 -3.33
N GLN A 164 5.68 12.93 -3.37
CA GLN A 164 5.48 14.18 -4.11
C GLN A 164 5.45 13.86 -5.60
N LEU A 165 4.41 14.33 -6.27
CA LEU A 165 4.31 14.40 -7.72
C LEU A 165 5.33 15.45 -8.18
N ASN A 166 6.20 15.08 -9.11
CA ASN A 166 7.01 16.05 -9.83
C ASN A 166 6.08 16.88 -10.71
N VAL A 167 5.61 18.02 -10.21
CA VAL A 167 4.88 18.98 -11.02
C VAL A 167 5.92 19.67 -11.92
N SER A 168 5.82 19.42 -13.23
CA SER A 168 6.63 20.09 -14.26
C SER A 168 6.20 21.52 -14.48
#